data_AF-A0A2A3DFZ8-F1
#
_entry.id   AF-A0A2A3DFZ8-F1
#
_cell.length_a   1.000
_cell.length_b   1.000
_cell.length_c   1.000
_cell.angle_alpha   90.00
_cell.angle_beta   90.00
_cell.angle_gamma   90.00
#
_symmetry.space_group_name_H-M   'P 1'
#
loop_
_entity.id
_entity.type
_entity.pdbx_description
1 polymer ?
#
loop_
_entity_poly.entity_id
_entity_poly.type
_entity_poly.pdbx_seq_one_letter_code
_entity_poly.pdbx_strand_id
1 'polypeptide(L)'
;MLSSCVIPDDTSRVAKEDATTAAARREMVGLSEADVRMCAGFPTATADVGPSGQIWTYQRSVQRGNLNIAVPTMALGAIPAVGGSVNVAPGGYCNTQIRMLGGRVAEVTYAGDNNLPNSIDALCVSTVDACVAYARQRNRKATAVSR
;
A
#
# COMPACT_ATOMS: atom_id res chain seq x y z
N MET A 1 -33.27 23.00 1.09
CA MET A 1 -32.89 21.63 0.71
C MET A 1 -31.48 21.40 1.21
N LEU A 2 -31.29 20.52 2.20
CA LEU A 2 -29.97 20.20 2.77
C LEU A 2 -29.20 19.38 1.74
N SER A 3 -28.16 19.96 1.15
CA SER A 3 -27.25 19.25 0.25
C SER A 3 -26.42 18.29 1.11
N SER A 4 -26.71 17.00 1.03
CA SER A 4 -25.90 15.95 1.65
C SER A 4 -24.52 15.95 1.00
N CYS A 5 -23.47 16.10 1.81
CA CYS A 5 -22.09 15.88 1.37
C CYS A 5 -21.87 14.38 1.23
N VAL A 6 -22.23 13.82 0.07
CA VAL A 6 -21.89 12.43 -0.27
C VAL A 6 -20.42 12.40 -0.65
N ILE A 7 -19.63 11.56 0.02
CA ILE A 7 -18.25 11.29 -0.38
C ILE A 7 -18.31 10.69 -1.79
N PRO A 8 -17.64 11.27 -2.80
CA PRO A 8 -17.70 10.74 -4.15
C PRO A 8 -17.19 9.30 -4.19
N ASP A 9 -17.90 8.43 -4.90
CA ASP A 9 -17.52 7.02 -5.07
C ASP A 9 -16.16 6.85 -5.78
N ASP A 10 -15.71 7.87 -6.51
CA ASP A 10 -14.42 7.89 -7.20
C ASP A 10 -13.51 9.02 -6.66
N THR A 11 -12.65 8.68 -5.71
CA THR A 11 -11.60 9.58 -5.19
C THR A 11 -10.29 9.49 -5.97
N SER A 12 -10.23 8.72 -7.06
CA SER A 12 -8.97 8.42 -7.80
C SER A 12 -8.28 9.67 -8.35
N ARG A 13 -9.02 10.78 -8.56
CA ARG A 13 -8.45 12.07 -9.02
C ARG A 13 -7.90 12.95 -7.89
N VAL A 14 -8.19 12.63 -6.64
CA VAL A 14 -7.86 13.45 -5.46
C VAL A 14 -6.92 12.71 -4.50
N ALA A 15 -7.04 11.38 -4.43
CA ALA A 15 -6.15 10.53 -3.65
C ALA A 15 -4.74 10.53 -4.25
N LYS A 16 -3.73 10.73 -3.39
CA LYS A 16 -2.32 10.65 -3.79
C LYS A 16 -1.83 9.22 -3.59
N GLU A 17 -0.90 8.78 -4.42
CA GLU A 17 -0.15 7.54 -4.15
C GLU A 17 0.58 7.65 -2.81
N ASP A 18 0.58 6.58 -2.02
CA ASP A 18 1.34 6.52 -0.78
C ASP A 18 2.84 6.73 -1.07
N ALA A 19 3.49 7.57 -0.26
CA ALA A 19 4.89 7.93 -0.51
C ALA A 19 5.84 6.71 -0.43
N THR A 20 5.50 5.71 0.37
CA THR A 20 6.34 4.51 0.53
C THR A 20 6.19 3.57 -0.66
N THR A 21 4.97 3.37 -1.16
CA THR A 21 4.73 2.55 -2.36
C THR A 21 5.28 3.24 -3.60
N ALA A 22 5.12 4.56 -3.73
CA ALA A 22 5.75 5.35 -4.77
C ALA A 22 7.30 5.25 -4.72
N ALA A 23 7.89 5.29 -3.52
CA ALA A 23 9.33 5.14 -3.34
C ALA A 23 9.81 3.73 -3.74
N ALA A 24 9.08 2.68 -3.36
CA ALA A 24 9.41 1.29 -3.67
C ALA A 24 9.57 1.04 -5.17
N ARG A 25 8.74 1.65 -6.03
CA ARG A 25 8.86 1.54 -7.49
C ARG A 25 10.23 1.96 -8.04
N ARG A 26 10.97 2.81 -7.31
CA ARG A 26 12.29 3.31 -7.73
C ARG A 26 13.42 2.75 -6.90
N GLU A 27 13.27 2.76 -5.58
CA GLU A 27 14.32 2.42 -4.63
C GLU A 27 14.62 0.92 -4.61
N MET A 28 13.62 0.06 -4.84
CA MET A 28 13.82 -1.39 -4.81
C MET A 28 14.42 -1.94 -6.11
N VAL A 29 14.42 -1.16 -7.20
CA VAL A 29 15.01 -1.59 -8.48
C VAL A 29 16.49 -1.90 -8.30
N GLY A 30 16.92 -3.04 -8.82
CA GLY A 30 18.30 -3.52 -8.73
C GLY A 30 18.64 -4.34 -7.48
N LEU A 31 17.76 -4.37 -6.47
CA LEU A 31 17.88 -5.33 -5.35
C LEU A 31 17.95 -6.75 -5.89
N SER A 32 18.83 -7.57 -5.32
CA SER A 32 18.90 -8.97 -5.68
C SER A 32 17.73 -9.75 -5.12
N GLU A 33 17.47 -10.92 -5.69
CA GLU A 33 16.56 -11.91 -5.12
C GLU A 33 16.77 -12.20 -3.63
N ALA A 34 18.02 -12.29 -3.19
CA ALA A 34 18.35 -12.51 -1.79
C ALA A 34 17.95 -11.29 -0.93
N ASP A 35 18.14 -10.08 -1.44
CA ASP A 35 17.78 -8.86 -0.73
C ASP A 35 16.28 -8.75 -0.53
N VAL A 36 15.50 -9.05 -1.58
CA VAL A 36 14.04 -9.05 -1.52
C VAL A 36 13.57 -10.08 -0.48
N ARG A 37 14.16 -11.29 -0.46
CA ARG A 37 13.84 -12.31 0.56
C ARG A 37 14.22 -11.88 1.97
N MET A 38 15.29 -11.08 2.14
CA MET A 38 15.69 -10.55 3.44
C MET A 38 14.76 -9.45 3.95
N CYS A 39 14.20 -8.62 3.07
CA CYS A 39 13.39 -7.46 3.48
C CYS A 39 11.87 -7.72 3.44
N ALA A 40 11.36 -8.46 2.47
CA ALA A 40 9.94 -8.79 2.31
C ALA A 40 9.59 -10.22 2.78
N GLY A 41 10.60 -11.06 3.03
CA GLY A 41 10.40 -12.49 3.26
C GLY A 41 10.20 -13.26 1.95
N PHE A 42 9.79 -14.53 2.05
CA PHE A 42 9.48 -15.35 0.87
C PHE A 42 8.14 -14.94 0.26
N PRO A 43 8.03 -14.91 -1.08
CA PRO A 43 6.80 -14.55 -1.75
C PRO A 43 5.71 -15.59 -1.49
N THR A 44 4.45 -15.14 -1.48
CA THR A 44 3.29 -16.01 -1.36
C THR A 44 3.10 -16.86 -2.62
N ALA A 45 3.40 -16.29 -3.78
CA ALA A 45 3.36 -16.99 -5.05
C ALA A 45 4.46 -16.47 -5.98
N THR A 46 4.88 -17.32 -6.92
CA THR A 46 5.82 -16.94 -7.98
C THR A 46 5.33 -17.47 -9.31
N ALA A 47 5.42 -16.67 -10.36
CA ALA A 47 5.05 -17.05 -11.72
C ALA A 47 6.21 -16.76 -12.68
N ASP A 48 6.66 -17.76 -13.43
CA ASP A 48 7.60 -17.55 -14.53
C ASP A 48 6.84 -17.01 -15.75
N VAL A 49 7.29 -15.88 -16.28
CA VAL A 49 6.72 -15.22 -17.46
C VAL A 49 7.69 -15.22 -18.66
N GLY A 50 8.59 -16.22 -18.69
CA GLY A 50 9.50 -16.48 -19.78
C GLY A 50 10.61 -15.42 -19.89
N PRO A 51 10.89 -14.86 -21.08
CA PRO A 51 11.94 -13.86 -21.26
C PRO A 51 11.79 -12.60 -20.41
N SER A 52 10.58 -12.33 -19.91
CA SER A 52 10.27 -11.19 -19.03
C SER A 52 10.63 -11.45 -17.56
N GLY A 53 11.20 -12.61 -17.24
CA GLY A 53 11.64 -13.00 -15.91
C GLY A 53 10.56 -13.68 -15.07
N GLN A 54 10.66 -13.55 -13.76
CA GLN A 54 9.72 -14.12 -12.81
C GLN A 54 8.95 -13.01 -12.08
N ILE A 55 7.66 -13.20 -11.81
CA ILE A 55 6.88 -12.31 -10.98
C ILE A 55 6.72 -12.96 -9.61
N TRP A 56 7.11 -12.24 -8.56
CA TRP A 56 6.91 -12.63 -7.17
C TRP A 56 5.77 -11.83 -6.59
N THR A 57 4.77 -12.53 -6.05
CA THR A 57 3.58 -11.93 -5.47
C THR A 57 3.58 -12.12 -3.97
N TYR A 58 3.39 -11.01 -3.27
CA TYR A 58 3.20 -10.97 -1.82
C TYR A 58 1.76 -10.51 -1.56
N GLN A 59 0.96 -11.43 -1.07
CA GLN A 59 -0.44 -11.17 -0.77
C GLN A 59 -0.61 -10.83 0.70
N ARG A 60 -1.32 -9.73 0.98
CA ARG A 60 -1.71 -9.29 2.32
C ARG A 60 -3.20 -8.98 2.33
N SER A 61 -3.94 -9.63 3.21
CA SER A 61 -5.33 -9.28 3.51
C SER A 61 -5.39 -8.50 4.82
N VAL A 62 -6.15 -7.42 4.83
CA VAL A 62 -6.40 -6.62 6.04
C VAL A 62 -7.82 -6.96 6.52
N GLN A 63 -7.91 -7.83 7.52
CA GLN A 63 -9.17 -8.19 8.18
C GLN A 63 -9.60 -7.09 9.15
N ARG A 64 -10.88 -6.69 9.10
CA ARG A 64 -11.44 -5.57 9.88
C ARG A 64 -11.59 -5.90 11.35
N GLY A 65 -11.14 -4.98 12.21
CA GLY A 65 -11.88 -4.61 13.42
C GLY A 65 -12.92 -3.55 13.05
N ASN A 66 -14.16 -3.72 13.51
CA ASN A 66 -15.24 -2.74 13.35
C ASN A 66 -15.04 -1.58 14.33
N LEU A 67 -14.55 -0.43 13.84
CA LEU A 67 -14.52 0.80 14.63
C LEU A 67 -15.83 1.57 14.45
N ASN A 68 -16.76 1.39 15.40
CA ASN A 68 -17.97 2.19 15.47
C ASN A 68 -17.66 3.51 16.19
N ILE A 69 -17.51 4.60 15.44
CA ILE A 69 -17.44 5.93 16.03
C ILE A 69 -18.87 6.47 16.12
N ALA A 70 -19.42 6.51 17.34
CA ALA A 70 -20.64 7.22 17.62
C ALA A 70 -20.33 8.72 17.66
N VAL A 71 -20.89 9.51 16.74
CA VAL A 71 -20.79 10.96 16.80
C VAL A 71 -21.71 11.45 17.93
N PRO A 72 -21.20 12.12 18.98
CA PRO A 72 -22.05 12.62 20.05
C PRO A 72 -23.09 13.59 19.48
N THR A 73 -24.34 13.37 19.83
CA THR A 73 -25.41 14.28 19.44
C THR A 73 -25.30 15.58 20.23
N MET A 74 -24.99 16.67 19.54
CA MET A 74 -25.08 18.02 20.10
C MET A 74 -26.52 18.50 19.97
N ALA A 75 -27.32 18.38 21.03
CA ALA A 75 -28.68 18.90 21.04
C ALA A 75 -28.65 20.43 21.20
N LEU A 76 -28.89 21.16 20.10
CA LEU A 76 -29.19 22.59 20.13
C LEU A 76 -30.69 22.79 19.92
N GLY A 77 -31.45 22.84 21.02
CA GLY A 77 -32.87 23.17 21.01
C GLY A 77 -33.79 22.04 20.52
N ALA A 78 -35.02 22.40 20.09
CA ALA A 78 -36.12 21.49 19.77
C ALA A 78 -35.97 20.69 18.45
N ILE A 79 -34.73 20.46 18.00
CA ILE A 79 -34.44 19.68 16.80
C ILE A 79 -34.04 18.27 17.27
N PRO A 80 -34.72 17.20 16.80
CA PRO A 80 -34.37 15.84 17.20
C PRO A 80 -32.90 15.58 16.89
N ALA A 81 -32.18 15.13 17.90
CA ALA A 81 -30.78 14.77 17.83
C ALA A 81 -30.56 13.66 16.79
N VAL A 82 -30.10 14.02 15.60
CA VAL A 82 -29.69 13.04 14.58
C VAL A 82 -28.30 12.54 14.95
N GLY A 83 -28.25 11.39 15.62
CA GLY A 83 -27.00 10.67 15.86
C GLY A 83 -26.51 10.06 14.55
N GLY A 84 -25.38 10.54 14.05
CA GLY A 84 -24.68 9.92 12.92
C GLY A 84 -23.76 8.81 13.42
N SER A 85 -23.81 7.64 12.80
CA SER A 85 -22.74 6.65 12.87
C SER A 85 -21.96 6.71 11.56
N VAL A 86 -20.64 6.84 11.66
CA VAL A 86 -19.77 6.74 10.49
C VAL A 86 -19.11 5.36 10.55
N ASN A 87 -19.54 4.48 9.64
CA ASN A 87 -18.89 3.18 9.44
C ASN A 87 -17.67 3.40 8.55
N VAL A 88 -16.48 3.48 9.15
CA VAL A 88 -15.21 3.57 8.41
C VAL A 88 -14.62 2.17 8.34
N ALA A 89 -14.83 1.47 7.23
CA ALA A 89 -14.51 0.06 7.12
C ALA A 89 -13.64 -0.24 5.88
N PRO A 90 -12.38 0.22 5.81
CA PRO A 90 -11.49 -0.15 4.72
C PRO A 90 -10.97 -1.57 5.00
N GLY A 91 -11.84 -2.56 4.75
CA GLY A 91 -11.34 -3.89 4.44
C GLY A 91 -10.69 -3.82 3.06
N GLY A 92 -9.72 -4.68 2.80
CA GLY A 92 -9.02 -4.68 1.52
C GLY A 92 -7.92 -5.72 1.48
N TYR A 93 -7.28 -5.82 0.33
CA TYR A 93 -6.14 -6.69 0.15
C TYR A 93 -5.17 -6.08 -0.85
N CYS A 94 -3.89 -6.33 -0.60
CA CYS A 94 -2.82 -5.97 -1.51
C CYS A 94 -2.14 -7.21 -2.07
N ASN A 95 -1.94 -7.20 -3.38
CA ASN A 95 -0.97 -8.02 -4.09
C ASN A 95 0.18 -7.13 -4.53
N THR A 96 1.29 -7.18 -3.80
CA THR A 96 2.55 -6.56 -4.26
C THR A 96 3.21 -7.50 -5.24
N GLN A 97 3.44 -7.03 -6.46
CA GLN A 97 4.04 -7.79 -7.55
C GLN A 97 5.42 -7.23 -7.86
N ILE A 98 6.44 -8.05 -7.66
CA ILE A 98 7.84 -7.71 -7.92
C ILE A 98 8.32 -8.52 -9.10
N ARG A 99 8.71 -7.85 -10.19
CA ARG A 99 9.31 -8.50 -11.35
C ARG A 99 10.80 -8.69 -11.11
N MET A 100 11.23 -9.94 -11.15
CA MET A 100 12.64 -10.35 -11.09
C MET A 100 13.13 -10.67 -12.49
N LEU A 101 14.13 -9.93 -12.98
CA LEU A 101 14.79 -10.16 -14.25
C LEU A 101 16.30 -10.24 -14.02
N GLY A 102 16.93 -11.31 -14.50
CA GLY A 102 18.37 -11.52 -14.28
C GLY A 102 18.76 -11.56 -12.79
N GLY A 103 17.90 -12.12 -11.93
CA GLY A 103 18.14 -12.24 -10.49
C GLY A 103 18.01 -10.93 -9.71
N ARG A 104 17.45 -9.86 -10.31
CA ARG A 104 17.28 -8.55 -9.70
C ARG A 104 15.90 -7.98 -9.93
N VAL A 105 15.46 -7.10 -9.04
CA VAL A 105 14.20 -6.36 -9.19
C VAL A 105 14.30 -5.46 -10.42
N ALA A 106 13.41 -5.68 -11.37
CA ALA A 106 13.22 -4.84 -12.56
C ALA A 106 12.05 -3.88 -12.38
N GLU A 107 11.01 -4.28 -11.66
CA GLU A 107 9.78 -3.51 -11.52
C GLU A 107 9.05 -3.89 -10.22
N VAL A 108 8.38 -2.92 -9.60
CA VAL A 108 7.44 -3.14 -8.50
C VAL A 108 6.09 -2.52 -8.89
N THR A 109 5.02 -3.30 -8.73
CA THR A 109 3.66 -2.81 -8.93
C THR A 109 2.69 -3.42 -7.92
N TYR A 110 1.49 -2.87 -7.85
CA TYR A 110 0.48 -3.23 -6.87
C TYR A 110 -0.84 -3.54 -7.57
N ALA A 111 -1.58 -4.49 -7.02
CA ALA A 111 -2.91 -4.86 -7.47
C ALA A 111 -3.79 -5.23 -6.26
N GLY A 112 -5.11 -5.19 -6.46
CA GLY A 112 -6.10 -5.55 -5.45
C GLY A 112 -6.89 -4.34 -4.94
N ASP A 113 -7.71 -4.59 -3.93
CA ASP A 113 -8.44 -3.55 -3.20
C ASP A 113 -7.51 -2.95 -2.14
N ASN A 114 -6.51 -2.21 -2.62
CA ASN A 114 -5.32 -1.81 -1.84
C ASN A 114 -5.29 -0.32 -1.48
N ASN A 115 -6.35 0.42 -1.81
CA ASN A 115 -6.48 1.84 -1.55
C ASN A 115 -7.10 2.11 -0.17
N LEU A 116 -6.67 3.20 0.45
CA LEU A 116 -7.38 3.85 1.55
C LEU A 116 -8.16 5.07 1.01
N PRO A 117 -9.16 5.60 1.74
CA PRO A 117 -10.01 6.69 1.26
C PRO A 117 -9.25 7.92 0.71
N ASN A 118 -8.03 8.15 1.19
CA ASN A 118 -7.19 9.29 0.83
C ASN A 118 -5.79 8.90 0.30
N SER A 119 -5.49 7.61 0.14
CA SER A 119 -4.14 7.15 -0.22
C SER A 119 -4.18 5.91 -1.11
N ILE A 120 -3.66 6.02 -2.33
CA ILE A 120 -3.60 4.93 -3.31
C ILE A 120 -2.46 3.97 -2.94
N ASP A 121 -2.70 2.66 -3.09
CA ASP A 121 -1.79 1.55 -2.76
C ASP A 121 -1.38 1.43 -1.27
N ALA A 122 -1.97 2.22 -0.37
CA ALA A 122 -1.53 2.32 1.02
C ALA A 122 -1.56 1.00 1.81
N LEU A 123 -2.45 0.06 1.46
CA LEU A 123 -2.46 -1.26 2.12
C LEU A 123 -1.21 -2.10 1.79
N CYS A 124 -0.49 -1.77 0.72
CA CYS A 124 0.73 -2.46 0.29
C CYS A 124 1.99 -2.06 1.07
N VAL A 125 1.95 -0.96 1.83
CA VAL A 125 3.11 -0.40 2.54
C VAL A 125 3.81 -1.46 3.40
N SER A 126 3.06 -2.28 4.13
CA SER A 126 3.57 -3.34 5.00
C SER A 126 4.40 -4.44 4.31
N THR A 127 4.40 -4.47 2.97
CA THR A 127 5.20 -5.41 2.19
C THR A 127 6.49 -4.79 1.69
N VAL A 128 6.54 -3.46 1.52
CA VAL A 128 7.64 -2.77 0.82
C VAL A 128 8.42 -1.79 1.69
N ASP A 129 7.89 -1.37 2.83
CA ASP A 129 8.52 -0.40 3.74
C ASP A 129 9.93 -0.83 4.17
N ALA A 130 10.08 -2.06 4.62
CA ALA A 130 11.36 -2.65 5.02
C ALA A 130 12.31 -2.75 3.83
N CYS A 131 11.81 -3.06 2.63
CA CYS A 131 12.63 -3.14 1.43
C CYS A 131 13.13 -1.77 0.95
N VAL A 132 12.30 -0.73 1.03
CA VAL A 132 12.72 0.64 0.74
C VAL A 132 13.82 1.07 1.72
N ALA A 133 13.65 0.80 3.02
CA ALA A 133 14.67 1.08 4.01
C ALA A 133 15.97 0.30 3.73
N TYR A 134 15.86 -0.98 3.41
CA TYR A 134 16.98 -1.86 3.08
C TYR A 134 17.77 -1.35 1.87
N ALA A 135 17.07 -0.98 0.79
CA ALA A 135 17.68 -0.45 -0.43
C ALA A 135 18.47 0.84 -0.17
N ARG A 136 17.86 1.78 0.56
CA ARG A 136 18.52 3.05 0.91
C ARG A 136 19.80 2.83 1.72
N GLN A 137 19.79 1.89 2.66
CA GLN A 137 20.98 1.54 3.43
C GLN A 137 22.08 0.95 2.55
N ARG A 138 21.73 0.04 1.63
CA ARG A 138 22.66 -0.53 0.63
C ARG A 138 23.29 0.55 -0.24
N ASN A 139 22.49 1.47 -0.79
CA ASN A 139 22.96 2.53 -1.66
C ASN A 139 23.93 3.48 -0.94
N ARG A 140 23.65 3.80 0.33
CA ARG A 140 24.56 4.59 1.19
C ARG A 140 25.89 3.86 1.43
N LYS A 141 25.84 2.57 1.75
CA LYS A 141 27.06 1.75 1.95
C LYS A 141 27.89 1.67 0.67
N ALA A 142 27.26 1.44 -0.49
CA ALA A 142 27.95 1.42 -1.77
C ALA A 142 28.66 2.75 -2.06
N THR A 143 27.98 3.87 -1.84
CA THR A 143 28.56 5.22 -2.02
C THR A 143 29.73 5.47 -1.06
N ALA A 144 29.65 4.98 0.18
CA ALA A 144 30.71 5.14 1.17
C ALA A 144 31.95 4.30 0.88
N VAL A 145 31.79 3.11 0.26
CA VAL A 145 32.92 2.24 -0.13
C VAL A 145 33.63 2.75 -1.39
N SER A 146 32.95 3.52 -2.23
CA SER A 146 33.53 4.13 -3.44
C SER A 146 34.27 5.46 -3.19
N ARG A 147 34.36 5.92 -1.94
CA ARG A 147 35.14 7.10 -1.53
C ARG A 147 36.39 6.65 -0.78
#